data_AF-A0A538CR69-F1
#
_entry.id   AF-A0A538CR69-F1
#
_cell.length_a   1.000
_cell.length_b   1.000
_cell.length_c   1.000
_cell.angle_alpha   90.00
_cell.angle_beta   90.00
_cell.angle_gamma   90.00
#
_symmetry.space_group_name_H-M   'P 1'
#
loop_
_entity.id
_entity.type
_entity.pdbx_description
1 polymer ?
#
loop_
_entity_poly.entity_id
_entity_poly.type
_entity_poly.pdbx_seq_one_letter_code
_entity_poly.pdbx_strand_id
1 'polypeptide(L)'
;VWLNGKRLGSNTGAYLPFEFVVPSKALNRGGTNRLVVRVDSRRTRRDFPPAGDNVAGSAIGGWWNYSGILREVYLRRVGGSDFTAVQVRPVLPCSTCAATMRFSTLVRNAGAKARPIHVAARFGGQPVNLGTKTVRGGAVAEFD
;
A
#
# COMPACT_ATOMS: atom_id res chain seq x y z
N VAL A 1 -10.46 2.90 -11.89
CA VAL A 1 -10.65 3.92 -10.84
C VAL A 1 -10.42 5.30 -11.44
N TRP A 2 -11.33 6.22 -11.20
CA TRP A 2 -11.31 7.57 -11.76
C TRP A 2 -11.58 8.60 -10.67
N LEU A 3 -10.92 9.74 -10.76
CA LEU A 3 -11.13 10.90 -9.90
C LEU A 3 -11.40 12.11 -10.77
N ASN A 4 -12.53 12.79 -10.56
CA ASN A 4 -12.95 13.97 -11.33
C ASN A 4 -12.89 13.71 -12.85
N GLY A 5 -13.37 12.53 -13.28
CA GLY A 5 -13.36 12.10 -14.68
C GLY A 5 -12.00 11.60 -15.20
N LYS A 6 -10.89 11.78 -14.47
CA LYS A 6 -9.54 11.35 -14.88
C LYS A 6 -9.23 9.96 -14.37
N ARG A 7 -8.76 9.07 -15.24
CA ARG A 7 -8.36 7.70 -14.86
C ARG A 7 -7.11 7.74 -13.96
N LEU A 8 -7.20 7.15 -12.77
CA LEU A 8 -6.06 6.95 -11.87
C LEU A 8 -5.33 5.64 -12.18
N GLY A 9 -6.09 4.59 -12.49
CA GLY A 9 -5.54 3.27 -12.76
C GLY A 9 -6.57 2.14 -12.64
N SER A 10 -6.07 0.92 -12.63
CA SER A 10 -6.82 -0.33 -12.45
C SER A 10 -6.01 -1.28 -11.57
N ASN A 11 -6.73 -2.15 -10.85
CA ASN A 11 -6.16 -3.24 -10.07
C ASN A 11 -6.87 -4.54 -10.44
N THR A 12 -6.15 -5.66 -10.38
CA THR A 12 -6.70 -7.00 -10.53
C THR A 12 -6.36 -7.80 -9.28
N GLY A 13 -7.34 -8.51 -8.73
CA GLY A 13 -7.21 -9.27 -7.48
C GLY A 13 -7.85 -8.58 -6.29
N ALA A 14 -8.59 -9.34 -5.49
CA ALA A 14 -9.41 -8.84 -4.39
C ALA A 14 -8.68 -8.75 -3.04
N TYR A 15 -7.46 -9.28 -2.96
CA TYR A 15 -6.78 -9.57 -1.69
C TYR A 15 -5.57 -8.68 -1.40
N LEU A 16 -4.95 -8.12 -2.44
CA LEU A 16 -3.82 -7.22 -2.28
C LEU A 16 -4.31 -5.77 -2.18
N PRO A 17 -3.83 -4.99 -1.19
CA PRO A 17 -4.06 -3.56 -1.19
C PRO A 17 -3.39 -2.94 -2.43
N PHE A 18 -4.00 -1.90 -2.96
CA PHE A 18 -3.42 -1.11 -4.05
C PHE A 18 -3.58 0.37 -3.75
N GLU A 19 -2.61 1.16 -4.21
CA GLU A 19 -2.62 2.61 -4.06
C GLU A 19 -2.44 3.28 -5.42
N PHE A 20 -3.01 4.47 -5.59
CA PHE A 20 -2.76 5.33 -6.74
C PHE A 20 -2.25 6.68 -6.27
N VAL A 21 -1.17 7.17 -6.88
CA VAL A 21 -0.74 8.55 -6.68
C VAL A 21 -1.77 9.47 -7.32
N VAL A 22 -2.41 10.30 -6.50
CA VAL A 22 -3.33 11.34 -6.99
C VAL A 22 -2.53 12.59 -7.33
N PRO A 23 -2.45 13.01 -8.60
CA PRO A 23 -1.77 14.25 -8.96
C PRO A 23 -2.47 15.44 -8.30
N SER A 24 -1.70 16.40 -7.79
CA SER A 24 -2.25 17.62 -7.18
C SER A 24 -3.24 18.35 -8.09
N LYS A 25 -2.96 18.37 -9.40
CA LYS A 25 -3.80 18.94 -10.47
C LYS A 25 -5.10 18.17 -10.76
N ALA A 26 -5.27 16.99 -10.20
CA ALA A 26 -6.49 16.20 -10.33
C ALA A 26 -7.49 16.48 -9.21
N LEU A 27 -7.06 17.15 -8.13
CA LEU A 27 -7.88 17.47 -6.97
C LEU A 27 -8.51 18.87 -7.06
N ASN A 28 -9.80 18.95 -6.76
CA ASN A 28 -10.50 20.20 -6.48
C ASN A 28 -10.24 20.57 -5.02
N ARG A 29 -9.19 21.35 -4.74
CA ARG A 29 -8.71 21.58 -3.35
C ARG A 29 -9.67 22.38 -2.46
N GLY A 30 -10.57 23.16 -3.05
CA GLY A 30 -11.59 23.94 -2.33
C GLY A 30 -13.02 23.47 -2.60
N GLY A 31 -13.20 22.29 -3.19
CA GLY A 31 -14.52 21.85 -3.63
C GLY A 31 -14.70 20.34 -3.58
N THR A 32 -15.86 19.90 -4.06
CA THR A 32 -16.21 18.48 -4.10
C THR A 32 -15.34 17.74 -5.11
N ASN A 33 -14.83 16.59 -4.69
CA ASN A 33 -14.13 15.64 -5.54
C ASN A 33 -15.03 14.41 -5.74
N ARG A 34 -15.13 13.91 -6.98
CA ARG A 34 -15.92 12.73 -7.31
C ARG A 34 -14.99 11.56 -7.64
N LEU A 35 -14.96 10.57 -6.76
CA LEU A 35 -14.31 9.29 -7.01
C LEU A 35 -15.31 8.32 -7.63
N VAL A 36 -14.91 7.66 -8.72
CA VAL A 36 -15.68 6.59 -9.36
C VAL A 36 -14.83 5.33 -9.39
N VAL A 37 -15.37 4.25 -8.85
CA VAL A 37 -14.74 2.93 -8.84
C VAL A 37 -15.63 1.98 -9.61
N ARG A 38 -15.15 1.49 -10.75
CA ARG A 38 -15.80 0.39 -11.47
C ARG A 38 -15.24 -0.91 -10.91
N VAL A 39 -16.13 -1.75 -10.40
CA VAL A 39 -15.81 -3.11 -9.98
C VAL A 39 -16.34 -4.07 -11.05
N ASP A 40 -15.53 -5.06 -11.40
CA ASP A 40 -15.89 -6.14 -12.32
C ASP A 40 -15.62 -7.46 -11.61
N SER A 41 -16.61 -8.37 -11.65
CA SER A 41 -16.52 -9.67 -10.99
C SER A 41 -16.81 -10.82 -11.94
N ARG A 42 -16.80 -10.55 -13.25
CA ARG A 42 -16.76 -11.59 -14.27
C ARG A 42 -15.48 -12.40 -14.08
N ARG A 43 -15.62 -13.72 -14.15
CA ARG A 43 -14.54 -14.67 -13.92
C ARG A 43 -13.95 -15.14 -15.25
N THR A 44 -12.64 -15.35 -15.26
CA THR A 44 -11.89 -15.99 -16.32
C THR A 44 -11.11 -17.17 -15.74
N ARG A 45 -10.73 -18.13 -16.61
CA ARG A 45 -9.88 -19.27 -16.21
C ARG A 45 -8.50 -18.87 -15.66
N ARG A 46 -8.10 -17.60 -15.80
CA ARG A 46 -6.83 -17.05 -15.29
C ARG A 46 -6.99 -16.31 -13.97
N ASP A 47 -8.21 -16.17 -13.47
CA ASP A 47 -8.45 -15.43 -12.24
C ASP A 47 -8.11 -16.26 -11.00
N PHE A 48 -7.67 -15.57 -9.96
CA PHE A 48 -7.52 -16.17 -8.64
C PHE A 48 -8.82 -16.08 -7.84
N PRO A 49 -9.18 -17.12 -7.06
CA PRO A 49 -8.57 -18.46 -7.08
C PRO A 49 -8.83 -19.25 -8.37
N PRO A 50 -7.84 -20.03 -8.84
CA PRO A 50 -8.04 -20.90 -10.00
C PRO A 50 -9.15 -21.90 -9.72
N ALA A 51 -9.98 -22.13 -10.73
CA ALA A 51 -11.06 -23.11 -10.70
C ALA A 51 -11.36 -23.59 -12.13
N GLY A 52 -12.28 -24.55 -12.23
CA GLY A 52 -12.79 -25.02 -13.51
C GLY A 52 -13.92 -24.14 -14.06
N ASP A 53 -14.62 -24.70 -15.05
CA ASP A 53 -15.88 -24.14 -15.52
C ASP A 53 -17.06 -24.83 -14.83
N ASN A 54 -18.18 -24.13 -14.70
CA ASN A 54 -19.45 -24.76 -14.33
C ASN A 54 -20.04 -25.55 -15.51
N VAL A 55 -21.18 -26.21 -15.28
CA VAL A 55 -21.91 -26.98 -16.31
C VAL A 55 -22.32 -26.18 -17.55
N ALA A 56 -22.35 -24.85 -17.45
CA ALA A 56 -22.65 -23.94 -18.55
C ALA A 56 -21.38 -23.41 -19.26
N GLY A 57 -20.20 -23.94 -18.95
CA GLY A 57 -18.93 -23.52 -19.55
C GLY A 57 -18.40 -22.15 -19.08
N SER A 58 -18.97 -21.59 -18.00
CA SER A 58 -18.50 -20.34 -17.42
C SER A 58 -17.48 -20.60 -16.33
N ALA A 59 -16.36 -19.87 -16.34
CA ALA A 59 -15.35 -19.96 -15.30
C ALA A 59 -15.95 -19.65 -13.92
N ILE A 60 -15.65 -20.49 -12.94
CA ILE A 60 -15.99 -20.27 -11.52
C ILE A 60 -14.74 -19.93 -10.72
N GLY A 61 -14.91 -19.49 -9.47
CA GLY A 61 -13.81 -19.36 -8.51
C GLY A 61 -13.68 -20.63 -7.67
N GLY A 62 -12.47 -20.93 -7.20
CA GLY A 62 -12.20 -22.04 -6.26
C GLY A 62 -12.91 -21.93 -4.91
N TRP A 63 -13.59 -20.81 -4.63
CA TRP A 63 -14.50 -20.60 -3.50
C TRP A 63 -15.52 -19.50 -3.81
N TRP A 64 -16.58 -19.38 -2.98
CA TRP A 64 -17.56 -18.30 -3.09
C TRP A 64 -16.95 -16.94 -2.76
N ASN A 65 -17.09 -15.97 -3.65
CA ASN A 65 -16.53 -14.64 -3.49
C ASN A 65 -17.62 -13.58 -3.70
N TYR A 66 -17.70 -12.60 -2.81
CA TYR A 66 -18.57 -11.44 -2.99
C TYR A 66 -17.96 -10.42 -3.97
N SER A 67 -18.82 -9.80 -4.77
CA SER A 67 -18.44 -8.66 -5.61
C SER A 67 -18.46 -7.36 -4.79
N GLY A 68 -17.71 -6.36 -5.23
CA GLY A 68 -17.76 -5.01 -4.70
C GLY A 68 -16.45 -4.55 -4.06
N ILE A 69 -16.57 -3.50 -3.24
CA ILE A 69 -15.48 -2.93 -2.45
C ILE A 69 -15.63 -3.48 -1.04
N LEU A 70 -14.91 -4.56 -0.74
CA LEU A 70 -15.08 -5.32 0.50
C LEU A 70 -14.19 -4.83 1.66
N ARG A 71 -13.40 -3.78 1.43
CA ARG A 71 -12.48 -3.16 2.40
C ARG A 71 -12.49 -1.65 2.25
N GLU A 72 -11.83 -0.97 3.18
CA GLU A 72 -11.80 0.47 3.26
C GLU A 72 -11.16 1.11 2.03
N VAL A 73 -11.70 2.28 1.67
CA VAL A 73 -11.09 3.18 0.70
C VAL A 73 -10.78 4.47 1.44
N TYR A 74 -9.51 4.85 1.45
CA TYR A 74 -9.07 6.08 2.12
C TYR A 74 -8.32 6.98 1.14
N LEU A 75 -8.44 8.29 1.35
CA LEU A 75 -7.58 9.28 0.72
C LEU A 75 -6.54 9.70 1.77
N ARG A 76 -5.27 9.37 1.52
CA ARG A 76 -4.17 9.70 2.43
C ARG A 76 -3.40 10.91 1.92
N ARG A 77 -3.25 11.93 2.78
CA ARG A 77 -2.32 13.02 2.51
C ARG A 77 -0.91 12.51 2.78
N VAL A 78 -0.09 12.48 1.74
CA VAL A 78 1.34 12.19 1.86
C VAL A 78 2.08 13.50 2.08
N GLY A 79 2.93 13.55 3.10
CA GLY A 79 3.83 14.68 3.32
C GLY A 79 4.96 14.71 2.29
N GLY A 80 6.06 15.38 2.61
CA GLY A 80 7.24 15.29 1.74
C GLY A 80 7.94 13.92 1.78
N SER A 81 7.66 13.09 2.79
CA SER A 81 8.15 11.72 2.94
C SER A 81 6.99 10.78 3.18
N ASP A 82 7.15 9.53 2.75
CA ASP A 82 6.16 8.47 2.94
C ASP A 82 6.83 7.17 3.40
N PHE A 83 6.22 6.49 4.37
CA PHE A 83 6.64 5.15 4.74
C PHE A 83 5.97 4.15 3.79
N THR A 84 6.77 3.44 2.99
CA THR A 84 6.24 2.43 2.05
C THR A 84 6.26 1.03 2.65
N ALA A 85 7.14 0.77 3.61
CA ALA A 85 7.17 -0.46 4.39
C ALA A 85 7.76 -0.17 5.76
N VAL A 86 7.20 -0.75 6.81
CA VAL A 86 7.73 -0.70 8.18
C VAL A 86 7.74 -2.12 8.70
N GLN A 87 8.91 -2.60 9.10
CA GLN A 87 9.10 -3.92 9.67
C GLN A 87 9.73 -3.81 11.05
N VAL A 88 9.10 -4.46 12.01
CA VAL A 88 9.63 -4.67 13.36
C VAL A 88 9.66 -6.17 13.60
N ARG A 89 10.85 -6.75 13.59
CA ARG A 89 11.06 -8.21 13.61
C ARG A 89 11.76 -8.62 14.90
N PRO A 90 11.16 -9.48 15.74
CA PRO A 90 11.87 -10.09 16.85
C PRO A 90 12.85 -11.15 16.33
N VAL A 91 14.06 -11.16 16.87
CA VAL A 91 15.04 -12.23 16.72
C VAL A 91 15.14 -12.94 18.07
N LEU A 92 14.68 -14.19 18.10
CA LEU A 92 14.60 -15.01 19.31
C LEU A 92 15.75 -16.03 19.28
N PRO A 93 16.72 -15.95 20.20
CA PRO A 93 17.78 -16.95 20.26
C PRO A 93 17.30 -18.27 20.90
N CYS A 94 16.25 -18.23 21.72
CA CYS A 94 15.55 -19.40 22.26
C CYS A 94 14.10 -19.04 22.63
N SER A 95 13.27 -20.04 22.99
CA SER A 95 11.84 -19.86 23.29
C SER A 95 11.54 -19.02 24.55
N THR A 96 12.49 -18.91 25.47
CA THR A 96 12.36 -18.19 26.75
C THR A 96 13.32 -17.02 26.89
N CYS A 97 14.22 -16.84 25.93
CA CYS A 97 15.26 -15.81 25.97
C CYS A 97 14.70 -14.43 25.60
N ALA A 98 15.40 -13.38 26.05
CA ALA A 98 15.11 -12.03 25.60
C ALA A 98 15.27 -11.92 24.06
N ALA A 99 14.29 -11.29 23.41
CA ALA A 99 14.30 -11.05 21.97
C ALA A 99 15.16 -9.82 21.63
N THR A 100 15.90 -9.88 20.52
CA THR A 100 16.48 -8.68 19.90
C THR A 100 15.52 -8.15 18.84
N MET A 101 15.07 -6.92 18.97
CA MET A 101 14.18 -6.29 17.98
C MET A 101 14.99 -5.67 16.84
N ARG A 102 14.73 -6.10 15.60
CA ARG A 102 15.27 -5.52 14.37
C ARG A 102 14.23 -4.62 13.73
N PHE A 103 14.63 -3.42 13.37
CA PHE A 103 13.77 -2.43 12.72
C PHE A 103 14.29 -2.24 11.29
N SER A 104 13.41 -2.20 10.31
CA SER A 104 13.74 -1.76 8.95
C SER A 104 12.55 -1.02 8.38
N THR A 105 12.80 0.06 7.66
CA THR A 105 11.75 0.78 6.95
C THR A 105 12.23 1.31 5.62
N LEU A 106 11.33 1.28 4.65
CA LEU A 106 11.50 1.95 3.37
C LEU A 106 10.79 3.29 3.42
N VAL A 107 11.53 4.36 3.18
CA VAL A 107 11.01 5.73 3.15
C VAL A 107 11.19 6.32 1.77
N ARG A 108 10.09 6.76 1.17
CA ARG A 108 10.06 7.49 -0.09
C ARG A 108 10.16 8.99 0.15
N ASN A 109 11.01 9.69 -0.59
CA ASN A 109 10.91 11.14 -0.73
C ASN A 109 9.88 11.49 -1.82
N ALA A 110 8.73 12.02 -1.42
CA ALA A 110 7.65 12.42 -2.33
C ALA A 110 7.91 13.79 -3.01
N GLY A 111 8.93 14.53 -2.56
CA GLY A 111 9.35 15.78 -3.17
C GLY A 111 10.21 15.60 -4.43
N ALA A 112 10.41 16.68 -5.17
CA ALA A 112 11.22 16.69 -6.39
C ALA A 112 12.73 16.84 -6.12
N LYS A 113 13.11 17.40 -4.96
CA LYS A 113 14.52 17.67 -4.61
C LYS A 113 15.03 16.69 -3.57
N ALA A 114 16.34 16.45 -3.59
CA ALA A 114 17.01 15.70 -2.54
C ALA A 114 16.87 16.42 -1.20
N ARG A 115 16.71 15.66 -0.11
CA ARG A 115 16.57 16.22 1.24
C ARG A 115 17.02 15.23 2.32
N PRO A 116 17.51 15.71 3.48
CA PRO A 116 17.74 14.86 4.63
C PRO A 116 16.40 14.36 5.19
N ILE A 117 16.35 13.07 5.51
CA ILE A 117 15.23 12.42 6.20
C ILE A 117 15.81 11.71 7.41
N HIS A 118 15.37 12.12 8.60
CA HIS A 118 15.66 11.45 9.86
C HIS A 118 14.51 10.51 10.22
N VAL A 119 14.83 9.27 10.60
CA VAL A 119 13.85 8.27 10.99
C VAL A 119 14.12 7.83 12.42
N ALA A 120 13.09 7.95 13.26
CA ALA A 120 13.10 7.44 14.62
C ALA A 120 11.79 6.68 14.88
N ALA A 121 11.85 5.77 15.83
CA ALA A 121 10.72 4.98 16.29
C ALA A 121 10.68 4.92 17.82
N ARG A 122 9.56 4.44 18.35
CA ARG A 122 9.41 4.05 19.75
C ARG A 122 8.81 2.67 19.80
N PHE A 123 9.43 1.77 20.56
CA PHE A 123 8.91 0.43 20.78
C PHE A 123 8.63 0.26 22.27
N GLY A 124 7.34 0.27 22.63
CA GLY A 124 6.92 0.47 24.02
C GLY A 124 7.45 1.80 24.56
N GLY A 125 8.19 1.74 25.67
CA GLY A 125 8.86 2.90 26.26
C GLY A 125 10.20 3.27 25.62
N GLN A 126 10.80 2.41 24.80
CA GLN A 126 12.18 2.58 24.34
C GLN A 126 12.26 3.36 23.03
N PRO A 127 13.06 4.45 22.96
CA PRO A 127 13.34 5.15 21.71
C PRO A 127 14.31 4.34 20.85
N VAL A 128 14.10 4.40 19.53
CA VAL A 128 14.97 3.79 18.52
C VAL A 128 15.30 4.85 17.47
N ASN A 129 16.57 4.99 17.13
CA ASN A 129 17.03 5.92 16.10
C ASN A 129 17.57 5.12 14.91
N LEU A 130 16.96 5.27 13.74
CA LEU A 130 17.36 4.62 12.48
C LEU A 130 18.22 5.56 11.61
N GLY A 131 18.58 6.72 12.15
CA GLY A 131 19.53 7.65 11.57
C GLY A 131 18.91 8.63 10.57
N THR A 132 19.81 9.37 9.91
CA THR A 132 19.46 10.35 8.87
C THR A 132 20.13 9.95 7.56
N LYS A 133 19.37 9.97 6.46
CA LYS A 133 19.90 9.76 5.10
C LYS A 133 19.40 10.88 4.18
N THR A 134 20.24 11.35 3.27
CA THR A 134 19.81 12.27 2.20
C THR A 134 19.21 11.46 1.06
N VAL A 135 17.91 11.64 0.81
CA VAL A 135 17.17 10.86 -0.18
C VAL A 135 16.84 11.73 -1.38
N ARG A 136 17.22 11.29 -2.58
CA ARG A 136 16.89 11.99 -3.85
C ARG A 136 15.38 12.13 -4.04
N GLY A 137 14.96 13.15 -4.77
CA GLY A 137 13.54 13.35 -5.10
C GLY A 137 12.95 12.13 -5.81
N GLY A 138 11.76 11.69 -5.37
CA GLY A 138 11.09 10.50 -5.89
C GLY A 138 11.70 9.15 -5.50
N ALA A 139 12.90 9.12 -4.91
CA ALA A 139 13.60 7.89 -4.56
C ALA A 139 13.08 7.30 -3.24
N VAL A 140 13.39 6.02 -3.04
CA VAL A 140 13.16 5.27 -1.80
C VAL A 140 14.52 4.95 -1.18
N ALA A 141 14.63 5.07 0.14
CA ALA A 141 15.79 4.64 0.90
C ALA A 141 15.37 3.73 2.05
N GLU A 142 16.20 2.73 2.34
CA GLU A 142 16.05 1.88 3.51
C GLU A 142 16.72 2.53 4.74
N PHE A 143 16.12 2.32 5.92
CA PHE A 143 16.62 2.74 7.23
C PHE A 143 16.47 1.56 8.18
N ASP A 144 17.53 1.24 8.91
CA ASP A 144 17.73 -0.01 9.65
C ASP A 144 18.59 0.20 10.90
#